data_AF-A0A7C5UT65-F1
#
_entry.id   AF-A0A7C5UT65-F1
#
_cell.length_a   1.000
_cell.length_b   1.000
_cell.length_c   1.000
_cell.angle_alpha   90.00
_cell.angle_beta   90.00
_cell.angle_gamma   90.00
#
_symmetry.space_group_name_H-M   'P 1'
#
loop_
_entity.id
_entity.type
_entity.pdbx_description
1 polymer ?
#
loop_
_entity_poly.entity_id
_entity_poly.type
_entity_poly.pdbx_seq_one_letter_code
_entity_poly.pdbx_strand_id
1 'polypeptide(L)'
;MPGKKKVEPESLPPEEPQAGETPPPPASAVPLPSLPGREERLAAAAAHGGILLNLLTGIGGLVLALVLWLHYEGRSKYASWQALQALVFQGVVLLAGLVVGSIAAGLWLLTLLLRPLIIGYCFLPFTLGFSLLFAFLFLGSLLYGCAGALATLNGQDFGYRWVSGWIYRSQP
;
A
#
# COMPACT_ATOMS: atom_id res chain seq x y z
N MET A 1 69.55 -66.25 27.33
CA MET A 1 68.77 -65.84 26.15
C MET A 1 67.46 -65.23 26.64
N PRO A 2 67.22 -63.94 26.40
CA PRO A 2 66.21 -63.13 27.09
C PRO A 2 64.79 -63.31 26.55
N GLY A 3 63.81 -63.24 27.45
CA GLY A 3 62.39 -63.50 27.21
C GLY A 3 61.70 -62.45 26.34
N LYS A 4 60.83 -62.94 25.45
CA LYS A 4 59.93 -62.10 24.64
C LYS A 4 58.76 -61.64 25.51
N LYS A 5 58.79 -60.39 25.97
CA LYS A 5 57.60 -59.71 26.52
C LYS A 5 56.64 -59.40 25.38
N LYS A 6 55.44 -59.96 25.47
CA LYS A 6 54.26 -59.63 24.66
C LYS A 6 53.82 -58.22 25.07
N VAL A 7 53.82 -57.27 24.15
CA VAL A 7 53.29 -55.92 24.37
C VAL A 7 51.82 -55.96 23.97
N GLU A 8 50.95 -55.92 24.97
CA GLU A 8 49.51 -55.71 24.82
C GLU A 8 49.26 -54.26 24.40
N PRO A 9 48.44 -53.99 23.37
CA PRO A 9 48.00 -52.63 23.09
C PRO A 9 47.00 -52.20 24.18
N GLU A 10 47.36 -51.09 24.79
CA GLU A 10 46.64 -50.30 25.79
C GLU A 10 45.12 -50.26 25.56
N SER A 11 44.35 -50.75 26.53
CA SER A 11 42.90 -50.62 26.55
C SER A 11 42.51 -49.15 26.63
N LEU A 12 41.83 -48.66 25.59
CA LEU A 12 41.19 -47.35 25.59
C LEU A 12 40.30 -47.19 26.84
N PRO A 13 40.26 -46.00 27.48
CA PRO A 13 39.33 -45.74 28.56
C PRO A 13 37.88 -45.93 28.07
N PRO A 14 36.93 -46.27 28.96
CA PRO A 14 35.55 -46.50 28.56
C PRO A 14 34.99 -45.24 27.89
N GLU A 15 34.46 -45.36 26.67
CA GLU A 15 33.57 -44.35 26.10
C GLU A 15 32.39 -44.18 27.06
N GLU A 16 32.32 -43.02 27.69
CA GLU A 16 31.14 -42.58 28.40
C GLU A 16 29.96 -42.60 27.41
N PRO A 17 28.80 -43.19 27.76
CA PRO A 17 27.66 -43.21 26.87
C PRO A 17 27.33 -41.76 26.50
N GLN A 18 27.46 -41.40 25.23
CA GLN A 18 26.95 -40.14 24.70
C GLN A 18 25.45 -40.12 25.04
N ALA A 19 25.12 -39.41 26.12
CA ALA A 19 23.75 -39.09 26.48
C ALA A 19 23.15 -38.42 25.26
N GLY A 20 22.20 -39.10 24.62
CA GLY A 20 21.69 -38.74 23.31
C GLY A 20 21.44 -37.24 23.21
N GLU A 21 22.21 -36.57 22.36
CA GLU A 21 21.82 -35.29 21.81
C GLU A 21 20.50 -35.55 21.09
N THR A 22 19.42 -35.19 21.78
CA THR A 22 18.13 -35.00 21.15
C THR A 22 18.37 -34.05 19.99
N PRO A 23 17.94 -34.39 18.75
CA PRO A 23 18.06 -33.47 17.64
C PRO A 23 17.52 -32.12 18.07
N PRO A 24 18.21 -30.99 17.80
CA PRO A 24 17.67 -29.69 18.13
C PRO A 24 16.24 -29.62 17.56
N PRO A 25 15.25 -29.15 18.34
CA PRO A 25 13.89 -29.02 17.84
C PRO A 25 13.95 -28.29 16.49
N PRO A 26 13.21 -28.76 15.47
CA PRO A 26 13.29 -28.17 14.14
C PRO A 26 13.13 -26.67 14.30
N ALA A 27 14.20 -25.93 13.97
CA ALA A 27 14.23 -24.48 14.05
C ALA A 27 12.89 -24.00 13.49
N SER A 28 12.08 -23.36 14.34
CA SER A 28 10.73 -22.92 14.00
C SER A 28 10.77 -22.37 12.60
N ALA A 29 10.20 -23.11 11.65
CA ALA A 29 10.22 -22.71 10.25
C ALA A 29 9.53 -21.34 10.24
N VAL A 30 10.32 -20.28 10.09
CA VAL A 30 9.79 -18.93 9.93
C VAL A 30 8.80 -19.07 8.78
N PRO A 31 7.49 -18.88 9.01
CA PRO A 31 6.52 -19.05 7.94
C PRO A 31 6.97 -18.13 6.80
N LEU A 32 7.34 -18.72 5.67
CA LEU A 32 7.60 -17.94 4.46
C LEU A 32 6.35 -17.07 4.24
N PRO A 33 6.50 -15.78 3.89
CA PRO A 33 5.35 -14.92 3.62
C PRO A 33 4.47 -15.61 2.58
N SER A 34 3.33 -16.13 3.00
CA SER A 34 2.34 -16.67 2.09
C SER A 34 1.82 -15.50 1.28
N LEU A 35 1.82 -15.62 -0.05
CA LEU A 35 1.16 -14.63 -0.91
C LEU A 35 -0.25 -14.36 -0.38
N PRO A 36 -0.70 -13.09 -0.39
CA PRO A 36 -2.04 -12.76 0.07
C PRO A 36 -3.07 -13.57 -0.71
N GLY A 37 -4.08 -14.05 0.01
CA GLY A 37 -5.18 -14.82 -0.51
C GLY A 37 -5.91 -14.07 -1.62
N ARG A 38 -6.59 -14.82 -2.51
CA ARG A 38 -7.33 -14.22 -3.63
C ARG A 38 -8.35 -13.19 -3.17
N GLU A 39 -9.04 -13.46 -2.07
CA GLU A 39 -10.04 -12.57 -1.49
C GLU A 39 -9.41 -11.24 -1.03
N GLU A 40 -8.27 -11.31 -0.34
CA GLU A 40 -7.53 -10.16 0.16
C GLU A 40 -7.00 -9.28 -0.99
N ARG A 41 -6.51 -9.91 -2.07
CA ARG A 41 -6.10 -9.24 -3.30
C ARG A 41 -7.26 -8.54 -4.00
N LEU A 42 -8.41 -9.19 -4.08
CA LEU A 42 -9.62 -8.59 -4.65
C LEU A 42 -10.13 -7.42 -3.81
N ALA A 43 -10.09 -7.54 -2.48
CA ALA A 43 -10.46 -6.46 -1.57
C ALA A 43 -9.52 -5.26 -1.70
N ALA A 44 -8.20 -5.49 -1.68
CA ALA A 44 -7.21 -4.45 -1.91
C ALA A 44 -7.44 -3.75 -3.26
N ALA A 45 -7.62 -4.53 -4.33
CA ALA A 45 -7.89 -4.01 -5.65
C ALA A 45 -9.17 -3.18 -5.73
N ALA A 46 -10.25 -3.65 -5.08
CA ALA A 46 -11.50 -2.93 -5.01
C ALA A 46 -11.36 -1.61 -4.23
N ALA A 47 -10.56 -1.56 -3.18
CA ALA A 47 -10.32 -0.33 -2.43
C ALA A 47 -9.62 0.74 -3.28
N HIS A 48 -8.60 0.37 -4.07
CA HIS A 48 -7.93 1.30 -4.98
C HIS A 48 -8.78 1.65 -6.21
N GLY A 49 -9.37 0.63 -6.85
CA GLY A 49 -10.22 0.77 -8.04
C GLY A 49 -11.53 1.50 -7.75
N GLY A 50 -11.95 1.53 -6.48
CA GLY A 50 -13.09 2.29 -5.99
C GLY A 50 -13.03 3.78 -6.35
N ILE A 51 -11.85 4.34 -6.65
CA ILE A 51 -11.73 5.71 -7.13
C ILE A 51 -12.60 6.00 -8.38
N LEU A 52 -12.86 5.00 -9.22
CA LEU A 52 -13.74 5.12 -10.38
C LEU A 52 -15.20 5.34 -9.96
N LEU A 53 -15.59 4.86 -8.78
CA LEU A 53 -16.93 5.06 -8.22
C LEU A 53 -17.17 6.54 -7.84
N ASN A 54 -16.11 7.31 -7.57
CA ASN A 54 -16.20 8.75 -7.33
C ASN A 54 -16.65 9.51 -8.59
N LEU A 55 -16.47 8.97 -9.80
CA LEU A 55 -16.97 9.58 -11.03
C LEU A 55 -18.49 9.65 -11.07
N LEU A 56 -19.16 8.70 -10.44
CA LEU A 56 -20.63 8.61 -10.41
C LEU A 56 -21.23 9.25 -9.16
N THR A 57 -20.50 9.20 -8.04
CA THR A 57 -21.05 9.51 -6.71
C THR A 57 -20.32 10.61 -5.96
N GLY A 58 -19.17 11.06 -6.45
CA GLY A 58 -18.27 12.00 -5.76
C GLY A 58 -17.47 11.39 -4.60
N ILE A 59 -18.08 10.48 -3.81
CA ILE A 59 -17.48 9.96 -2.56
C ILE A 59 -17.51 8.42 -2.42
N GLY A 60 -18.15 7.70 -3.32
CA GLY A 60 -18.43 6.26 -3.17
C GLY A 60 -17.16 5.40 -3.10
N GLY A 61 -16.09 5.79 -3.77
CA GLY A 61 -14.80 5.13 -3.69
C GLY A 61 -14.15 5.26 -2.33
N LEU A 62 -14.30 6.43 -1.69
CA LEU A 62 -13.80 6.70 -0.35
C LEU A 62 -14.56 5.85 0.68
N VAL A 63 -15.89 5.80 0.56
CA VAL A 63 -16.75 4.97 1.41
C VAL A 63 -16.40 3.49 1.23
N LEU A 64 -16.22 3.03 -0.01
CA LEU A 64 -15.84 1.63 -0.29
C LEU A 64 -14.49 1.28 0.37
N ALA A 65 -13.48 2.14 0.24
CA ALA A 65 -12.18 1.93 0.87
C ALA A 65 -12.29 1.90 2.41
N LEU A 66 -13.11 2.78 3.00
CA LEU A 66 -13.37 2.79 4.45
C LEU A 66 -14.03 1.49 4.93
N VAL A 67 -15.06 1.04 4.22
CA VAL A 67 -15.77 -0.20 4.54
C VAL A 67 -14.84 -1.40 4.45
N LEU A 68 -14.01 -1.47 3.40
CA LEU A 68 -13.04 -2.55 3.23
C LEU A 68 -11.96 -2.52 4.31
N TRP A 69 -11.47 -1.34 4.70
CA TRP A 69 -10.53 -1.22 5.80
C TRP A 69 -11.13 -1.75 7.10
N LEU A 70 -12.32 -1.27 7.50
CA LEU A 70 -13.01 -1.74 8.71
C LEU A 70 -13.33 -3.24 8.67
N HIS A 71 -13.67 -3.76 7.49
CA HIS A 71 -13.97 -5.17 7.32
C HIS A 71 -12.71 -6.05 7.47
N TYR A 72 -11.57 -5.63 6.92
CA TYR A 72 -10.34 -6.40 6.98
C TYR A 72 -9.45 -6.10 8.20
N GLU A 73 -9.80 -5.08 8.99
CA GLU A 73 -9.13 -4.76 10.24
C GLU A 73 -9.20 -5.97 11.19
N GLY A 74 -8.03 -6.44 11.63
CA GLY A 74 -7.89 -7.67 12.43
C GLY A 74 -8.06 -9.00 11.67
N ARG A 75 -8.50 -8.99 10.40
CA ARG A 75 -8.63 -10.20 9.56
C ARG A 75 -7.44 -10.42 8.63
N SER A 76 -6.96 -9.36 7.98
CA SER A 76 -5.85 -9.42 7.04
C SER A 76 -4.99 -8.18 7.13
N LYS A 77 -3.71 -8.38 7.44
CA LYS A 77 -2.73 -7.27 7.46
C LYS A 77 -2.54 -6.67 6.07
N TYR A 78 -2.56 -7.49 5.02
CA TYR A 78 -2.39 -7.01 3.65
C TYR A 78 -3.61 -6.19 3.18
N ALA A 79 -4.82 -6.74 3.28
CA ALA A 79 -6.00 -6.06 2.77
C ALA A 79 -6.37 -4.81 3.58
N SER A 80 -6.23 -4.86 4.92
CA SER A 80 -6.48 -3.68 5.76
C SER A 80 -5.51 -2.55 5.42
N TRP A 81 -4.23 -2.89 5.20
CA TRP A 81 -3.19 -1.94 4.86
C TRP A 81 -3.43 -1.27 3.50
N GLN A 82 -3.73 -2.05 2.47
CA GLN A 82 -4.03 -1.52 1.14
C GLN A 82 -5.32 -0.68 1.14
N ALA A 83 -6.35 -1.11 1.88
CA ALA A 83 -7.59 -0.36 2.00
C ALA A 83 -7.39 0.99 2.72
N LEU A 84 -6.61 1.02 3.80
CA LEU A 84 -6.28 2.26 4.51
C LEU A 84 -5.47 3.22 3.62
N GLN A 85 -4.48 2.68 2.88
CA GLN A 85 -3.73 3.46 1.91
C GLN A 85 -4.63 4.08 0.83
N ALA A 86 -5.54 3.29 0.26
CA ALA A 86 -6.50 3.77 -0.73
C ALA A 86 -7.46 4.83 -0.13
N LEU A 87 -7.92 4.63 1.10
CA LEU A 87 -8.77 5.57 1.83
C LEU A 87 -8.08 6.92 1.99
N VAL A 88 -6.85 6.94 2.49
CA VAL A 88 -6.07 8.16 2.69
C VAL A 88 -5.81 8.86 1.35
N PHE A 89 -5.39 8.12 0.33
CA PHE A 89 -5.14 8.67 -0.99
C PHE A 89 -6.39 9.33 -1.59
N GLN A 90 -7.51 8.61 -1.60
CA GLN A 90 -8.77 9.14 -2.13
C GLN A 90 -9.26 10.35 -1.33
N GLY A 91 -9.07 10.36 -0.01
CA GLY A 91 -9.43 11.50 0.84
C GLY A 91 -8.62 12.75 0.50
N VAL A 92 -7.30 12.59 0.33
CA VAL A 92 -6.40 13.69 -0.07
C VAL A 92 -6.73 14.20 -1.46
N VAL A 93 -6.93 13.29 -2.43
CA VAL A 93 -7.30 13.66 -3.81
C VAL A 93 -8.64 14.39 -3.83
N LEU A 94 -9.63 13.92 -3.07
CA LEU A 94 -10.94 14.56 -3.00
C LEU A 94 -10.84 15.96 -2.43
N LEU A 95 -10.10 16.14 -1.33
CA LEU A 95 -9.90 17.46 -0.73
C LEU A 95 -9.13 18.40 -1.67
N ALA A 96 -8.05 17.93 -2.28
CA ALA A 96 -7.27 18.69 -3.24
C ALA A 96 -8.11 19.08 -4.47
N GLY A 97 -8.90 18.14 -4.99
CA GLY A 97 -9.84 18.35 -6.09
C GLY A 97 -10.91 19.38 -5.73
N LEU A 98 -11.47 19.33 -4.51
CA LEU A 98 -12.46 20.31 -4.05
C LEU A 98 -11.86 21.71 -3.96
N VAL A 99 -10.66 21.86 -3.38
CA VAL A 99 -9.99 23.17 -3.23
C VAL A 99 -9.62 23.74 -4.60
N VAL A 100 -8.87 22.98 -5.42
CA VAL A 100 -8.41 23.44 -6.74
C VAL A 100 -9.59 23.64 -7.69
N GLY A 101 -10.57 22.74 -7.66
CA GLY A 101 -11.79 22.82 -8.47
C GLY A 101 -12.65 24.02 -8.11
N SER A 102 -12.79 24.34 -6.82
CA SER A 102 -13.54 25.53 -6.39
C SER A 102 -12.86 26.83 -6.82
N ILE A 103 -11.51 26.89 -6.75
CA ILE A 103 -10.74 28.04 -7.26
C ILE A 103 -10.92 28.16 -8.78
N ALA A 104 -10.79 27.06 -9.52
CA ALA A 104 -10.98 27.05 -10.96
C ALA A 104 -12.39 27.51 -11.34
N ALA A 105 -13.43 27.00 -10.66
CA ALA A 105 -14.82 27.40 -10.88
C ALA A 105 -15.05 28.88 -10.58
N GLY A 106 -14.49 29.40 -9.48
CA GLY A 106 -14.55 30.81 -9.14
C GLY A 106 -13.86 31.71 -10.17
N LEU A 107 -12.68 31.29 -10.67
CA LEU A 107 -11.96 32.00 -11.73
C LEU A 107 -12.71 31.97 -13.06
N TRP A 108 -13.37 30.86 -13.41
CA TRP A 108 -14.26 30.79 -14.56
C TRP A 108 -15.44 31.75 -14.43
N LEU A 109 -16.11 31.75 -13.28
CA LEU A 109 -17.22 32.66 -13.01
C LEU A 109 -16.78 34.12 -13.14
N LEU A 110 -15.65 34.48 -12.51
CA LEU A 110 -15.09 35.83 -12.56
C LEU A 110 -14.70 36.22 -13.99
N THR A 111 -14.00 35.34 -14.71
CA THR A 111 -13.57 35.59 -16.10
C THR A 111 -14.75 35.81 -17.01
N LEU A 112 -15.79 34.96 -16.94
CA LEU A 112 -16.98 35.08 -17.77
C LEU A 112 -17.79 36.34 -17.45
N LEU A 113 -17.91 36.69 -16.18
CA LEU A 113 -18.64 37.87 -15.73
C LEU A 113 -17.96 39.18 -16.16
N LEU A 114 -16.62 39.25 -16.07
CA LEU A 114 -15.83 40.45 -16.40
C LEU A 114 -15.44 40.52 -17.88
N ARG A 115 -15.70 39.47 -18.67
CA ARG A 115 -15.38 39.41 -20.10
C ARG A 115 -15.95 40.59 -20.92
N PRO A 116 -17.18 41.08 -20.70
CA PRO A 116 -17.72 42.23 -21.43
C PRO A 116 -16.91 43.52 -21.23
N LEU A 117 -16.21 43.64 -20.09
CA LEU A 117 -15.39 44.80 -19.74
C LEU A 117 -13.95 44.69 -20.26
N ILE A 118 -13.63 43.69 -21.09
CA ILE A 118 -12.28 43.34 -21.58
C ILE A 118 -11.32 42.87 -20.48
N ILE A 119 -11.41 43.41 -19.26
CA ILE A 119 -10.59 43.04 -18.11
C ILE A 119 -10.72 41.56 -17.71
N GLY A 120 -11.85 40.90 -18.06
CA GLY A 120 -11.99 39.46 -17.88
C GLY A 120 -10.91 38.65 -18.58
N TYR A 121 -10.38 39.12 -19.73
CA TYR A 121 -9.30 38.43 -20.44
C TYR A 121 -7.98 38.41 -19.65
N CYS A 122 -7.76 39.34 -18.72
CA CYS A 122 -6.59 39.34 -17.84
C CYS A 122 -6.58 38.16 -16.85
N PHE A 123 -7.76 37.61 -16.53
CA PHE A 123 -7.90 36.45 -15.62
C PHE A 123 -7.80 35.10 -16.35
N LEU A 124 -7.81 35.12 -17.68
CA LEU A 124 -7.75 33.92 -18.52
C LEU A 124 -6.51 33.04 -18.28
N PRO A 125 -5.26 33.57 -18.14
CA PRO A 125 -4.10 32.71 -17.83
C PRO A 125 -4.25 31.97 -16.49
N PHE A 126 -4.78 32.65 -15.47
CA PHE A 126 -5.01 32.03 -14.15
C PHE A 126 -6.12 30.97 -14.22
N THR A 127 -7.21 31.28 -14.91
CA THR A 127 -8.34 30.36 -15.11
C THR A 127 -7.90 29.09 -15.81
N LEU A 128 -7.13 29.22 -16.90
CA LEU A 128 -6.59 28.07 -17.62
C LEU A 128 -5.57 27.31 -16.76
N GLY A 129 -4.67 28.00 -16.06
CA GLY A 129 -3.69 27.37 -15.19
C GLY A 129 -4.31 26.48 -14.11
N PHE A 130 -5.31 27.00 -13.38
CA PHE A 130 -6.03 26.21 -12.38
C PHE A 130 -6.89 25.09 -12.99
N SER A 131 -7.47 25.32 -14.18
CA SER A 131 -8.22 24.27 -14.89
C SER A 131 -7.33 23.11 -15.31
N LEU A 132 -6.12 23.40 -15.82
CA LEU A 132 -5.13 22.40 -16.19
C LEU A 132 -4.60 21.65 -14.96
N LEU A 133 -4.36 22.36 -13.85
CA LEU A 133 -3.98 21.74 -12.59
C LEU A 133 -5.08 20.79 -12.07
N PHE A 134 -6.34 21.22 -12.09
CA PHE A 134 -7.47 20.38 -11.72
C PHE A 134 -7.55 19.14 -12.62
N ALA A 135 -7.46 19.30 -13.93
CA ALA A 135 -7.48 18.20 -14.88
C ALA A 135 -6.34 17.21 -14.64
N PHE A 136 -5.12 17.71 -14.36
CA PHE A 136 -3.97 16.88 -14.04
C PHE A 136 -4.17 16.08 -12.75
N LEU A 137 -4.65 16.72 -11.67
CA LEU A 137 -4.95 16.03 -10.40
C LEU A 137 -6.04 14.98 -10.58
N PHE A 138 -7.12 15.34 -11.28
CA PHE A 138 -8.24 14.45 -11.54
C PHE A 138 -7.78 13.23 -12.33
N LEU A 139 -7.20 13.43 -13.51
CA LEU A 139 -6.81 12.31 -14.39
C LEU A 139 -5.65 11.50 -13.80
N GLY A 140 -4.66 12.18 -13.21
CA GLY A 140 -3.53 11.53 -12.53
C GLY A 140 -4.00 10.66 -11.37
N SER A 141 -5.01 11.09 -10.61
CA SER A 141 -5.55 10.30 -9.50
C SER A 141 -6.23 9.02 -9.97
N LEU A 142 -7.03 9.09 -11.04
CA LEU A 142 -7.72 7.93 -11.61
C LEU A 142 -6.71 6.90 -12.11
N LEU A 143 -5.69 7.35 -12.86
CA LEU A 143 -4.63 6.49 -13.37
C LEU A 143 -3.86 5.83 -12.23
N TYR A 144 -3.53 6.58 -11.17
CA TYR A 144 -2.76 6.06 -10.06
C TYR A 144 -3.56 5.09 -9.18
N GLY A 145 -4.86 5.33 -8.98
CA GLY A 145 -5.76 4.37 -8.34
C GLY A 145 -5.94 3.09 -9.16
N CYS A 146 -6.06 3.19 -10.49
CA CYS A 146 -6.10 2.01 -11.36
C CYS A 146 -4.79 1.22 -11.32
N ALA A 147 -3.64 1.90 -11.31
CA ALA A 147 -2.34 1.26 -11.15
C ALA A 147 -2.23 0.52 -9.81
N GLY A 148 -2.71 1.12 -8.71
CA GLY A 148 -2.80 0.46 -7.41
C GLY A 148 -3.72 -0.77 -7.41
N ALA A 149 -4.86 -0.68 -8.10
CA ALA A 149 -5.77 -1.81 -8.25
C ALA A 149 -5.11 -2.98 -9.02
N LEU A 150 -4.41 -2.69 -10.12
CA LEU A 150 -3.70 -3.71 -10.91
C LEU A 150 -2.53 -4.34 -10.14
N ALA A 151 -1.76 -3.54 -9.40
CA ALA A 151 -0.65 -4.03 -8.59
C ALA A 151 -1.14 -4.98 -7.48
N THR A 152 -2.19 -4.58 -6.76
CA THR A 152 -2.77 -5.38 -5.68
C THR A 152 -3.54 -6.60 -6.20
N LEU A 153 -4.17 -6.52 -7.38
CA LEU A 153 -4.69 -7.69 -8.08
C LEU A 153 -3.61 -8.74 -8.33
N ASN A 154 -2.38 -8.33 -8.64
CA ASN A 154 -1.24 -9.22 -8.83
C ASN A 154 -0.61 -9.71 -7.52
N GLY A 155 -1.12 -9.26 -6.36
CA GLY A 155 -0.58 -9.60 -5.04
C GLY A 155 0.69 -8.83 -4.69
N GLN A 156 1.00 -7.76 -5.42
CA GLN A 156 2.10 -6.87 -5.07
C GLN A 156 1.68 -5.94 -3.91
N ASP A 157 2.66 -5.58 -3.08
CA ASP A 157 2.49 -4.51 -2.12
C ASP A 157 2.55 -3.17 -2.85
N PHE A 158 1.37 -2.58 -3.07
CA PHE A 158 1.29 -1.22 -3.55
C PHE A 158 1.52 -0.24 -2.40
N GLY A 159 2.31 0.79 -2.68
CA GLY A 159 2.64 1.85 -1.75
C GLY A 159 2.49 3.18 -2.45
N TYR A 160 1.51 3.99 -2.06
CA TYR A 160 1.51 5.39 -2.47
C TYR A 160 2.78 6.02 -1.90
N ARG A 161 3.75 6.39 -2.76
CA ARG A 161 5.10 6.85 -2.33
C ARG A 161 5.13 7.94 -1.26
N TRP A 162 4.06 8.72 -1.12
CA TRP A 162 3.90 9.77 -0.11
C TRP A 162 3.26 9.28 1.20
N VAL A 163 2.49 8.19 1.16
CA VAL A 163 1.76 7.59 2.29
C VAL A 163 2.58 6.48 2.95
N SER A 164 3.31 5.68 2.16
CA SER A 164 4.08 4.53 2.65
C SER A 164 5.17 4.93 3.65
N GLY A 165 5.79 6.10 3.49
CA GLY A 165 6.82 6.61 4.41
C GLY A 165 6.31 7.00 5.80
N TRP A 166 5.03 7.34 5.94
CA TRP A 166 4.45 7.76 7.23
C TRP A 166 4.04 6.57 8.09
N ILE A 167 3.54 5.50 7.48
CA ILE A 167 2.92 4.40 8.22
C ILE A 167 3.89 3.23 8.45
N TYR A 168 4.96 3.09 7.65
CA TYR A 168 6.05 2.17 8.00
C TYR A 168 6.70 2.48 9.37
N ARG A 169 6.57 3.73 9.85
CA ARG A 169 7.08 4.15 11.17
C ARG A 169 6.16 3.76 12.34
N SER A 170 4.95 3.27 12.07
CA SER A 170 3.91 3.05 13.09
C SER A 170 3.67 1.58 13.43
N GLN A 171 4.35 0.64 12.78
CA GLN A 171 4.30 -0.78 13.16
C GLN A 171 5.47 -1.05 14.13
N PRO A 172 5.22 -1.57 15.34
CA PRO A 172 6.28 -2.02 16.26
C PRO A 172 7.04 -3.24 15.72
#